data_AF-A0A139MHZ0-F1
#
_entry.id   AF-A0A139MHZ0-F1
#
_cell.length_a   1.000
_cell.length_b   1.000
_cell.length_c   1.000
_cell.angle_alpha   90.00
_cell.angle_beta   90.00
_cell.angle_gamma   90.00
#
_symmetry.space_group_name_H-M   'P 1'
#
loop_
_entity.id
_entity.type
_entity.pdbx_description
1 polymer ?
#
loop_
_entity_poly.entity_id
_entity_poly.type
_entity_poly.pdbx_seq_one_letter_code
_entity_poly.pdbx_strand_id
1 'polypeptide(L)'
;MSLQLIPMDRETGEVLEFRPSMIKELSNADLTDLLATLKLADKLRKEGEKEAKKRLDEGQQFARLSYGKPAQQKTLTMTNKQKFDLVTAHGWDCVEPIGLPALIKMFGESIEQELEQSIVYKEKKAPLKWDV
;
A
#
# COMPACT_ATOMS: atom_id res chain seq x y z
N MET A 1 -13.81 28.86 -1.40
CA MET A 1 -14.83 27.82 -1.10
C MET A 1 -14.35 26.99 0.07
N SER A 2 -15.12 26.94 1.16
CA SER A 2 -14.92 25.98 2.25
C SER A 2 -15.79 24.75 1.96
N LEU A 3 -15.21 23.69 1.42
CA LEU A 3 -15.91 22.43 1.24
C LEU A 3 -15.79 21.63 2.55
N GLN A 4 -16.89 21.46 3.26
CA GLN A 4 -17.01 20.51 4.36
C GLN A 4 -17.73 19.27 3.82
N LEU A 5 -17.00 18.18 3.63
CA LEU A 5 -17.61 16.87 3.36
C LEU A 5 -18.05 16.29 4.70
N ILE A 6 -19.30 16.56 5.06
CA ILE A 6 -19.91 15.99 6.26
C ILE A 6 -20.89 14.92 5.78
N PRO A 7 -20.73 13.64 6.19
CA PRO A 7 -21.76 12.65 5.94
C PRO A 7 -23.03 13.09 6.68
N MET A 8 -24.10 13.29 5.91
CA MET A 8 -25.39 13.75 6.41
C MET A 8 -26.40 12.62 6.22
N ASP A 9 -27.16 12.32 7.26
CA ASP A 9 -28.33 11.46 7.15
C ASP A 9 -29.34 12.13 6.20
N ARG A 10 -29.77 11.41 5.15
CA ARG A 10 -30.64 11.96 4.11
C ARG A 10 -32.09 12.13 4.55
N GLU A 11 -32.52 11.41 5.60
CA GLU A 11 -33.89 11.48 6.11
C GLU A 11 -34.02 12.51 7.23
N THR A 12 -33.02 12.61 8.11
CA THR A 12 -33.07 13.52 9.27
C THR A 12 -32.31 14.82 9.07
N GLY A 13 -31.39 14.88 8.10
CA GLY A 13 -30.52 16.04 7.88
C GLY A 13 -29.43 16.19 8.94
N GLU A 14 -29.28 15.21 9.85
CA GLU A 14 -28.28 15.26 10.90
C GLU A 14 -26.88 14.99 10.36
N VAL A 15 -25.91 15.71 10.92
CA VAL A 15 -24.49 15.50 10.69
C VAL A 15 -24.07 14.23 11.43
N LEU A 16 -23.74 13.18 10.67
CA LEU A 16 -23.25 11.94 11.24
C LEU A 16 -21.75 12.08 11.56
N GLU A 17 -21.40 11.93 12.83
CA GLU A 17 -19.99 11.73 13.19
C GLU A 17 -19.61 10.28 12.86
N PHE A 18 -18.91 10.08 11.73
CA PHE A 18 -18.53 8.74 11.30
C PHE A 18 -17.43 8.17 12.23
N ARG A 19 -17.82 7.31 13.16
CA ARG A 19 -16.89 6.62 14.07
C ARG A 19 -16.52 5.25 13.50
N PRO A 20 -15.25 4.80 13.62
CA PRO A 20 -14.85 3.47 13.13
C PRO A 20 -15.67 2.31 13.70
N SER A 21 -16.24 2.46 14.89
CA SER A 21 -17.12 1.47 15.51
C SER A 21 -18.39 1.23 14.71
N MET A 22 -18.93 2.26 14.05
CA MET A 22 -20.19 2.19 13.30
C MET A 22 -20.09 1.27 12.07
N ILE A 23 -18.89 1.04 11.53
CA ILE A 23 -18.68 0.12 10.39
C ILE A 23 -19.18 -1.29 10.72
N LYS A 24 -19.12 -1.70 12.00
CA LYS A 24 -19.57 -3.03 12.45
C LYS A 24 -21.10 -3.14 12.56
N GLU A 25 -21.79 -2.01 12.59
CA GLU A 25 -23.24 -1.91 12.77
C GLU A 25 -23.97 -1.76 11.43
N LEU A 26 -23.24 -1.51 10.33
CA LEU A 26 -23.81 -1.37 9.00
C LEU A 26 -24.34 -2.70 8.46
N SER A 27 -25.48 -2.63 7.77
CA SER A 27 -25.94 -3.75 6.96
C SER A 27 -24.99 -4.00 5.78
N ASN A 28 -25.08 -5.18 5.16
CA ASN A 28 -24.26 -5.49 3.98
C ASN A 28 -24.49 -4.50 2.82
N ALA A 29 -25.74 -4.02 2.65
CA ALA A 29 -26.08 -3.04 1.62
C ALA A 29 -25.41 -1.69 1.92
N ASP A 30 -25.59 -1.18 3.14
CA ASP A 30 -25.02 0.11 3.56
C ASP A 30 -23.49 0.10 3.54
N LEU A 31 -22.87 -1.01 3.94
CA LEU A 31 -21.42 -1.19 3.89
C LEU A 31 -20.90 -1.16 2.45
N THR A 32 -21.65 -1.76 1.51
CA THR A 32 -21.28 -1.77 0.09
C THR A 32 -21.38 -0.37 -0.52
N ASP A 33 -22.45 0.36 -0.23
CA ASP A 33 -22.66 1.73 -0.70
C ASP A 33 -21.62 2.71 -0.12
N LEU A 34 -21.29 2.56 1.17
CA LEU A 34 -20.21 3.30 1.80
C LEU A 34 -18.87 3.06 1.09
N LEU A 35 -18.51 1.78 0.87
CA LEU A 35 -17.25 1.43 0.21
C LEU A 35 -17.20 1.92 -1.24
N ALA A 36 -18.32 1.90 -1.98
CA ALA A 36 -18.41 2.46 -3.32
C ALA A 36 -18.17 3.98 -3.32
N THR A 37 -18.76 4.69 -2.37
CA THR A 37 -18.58 6.14 -2.18
C THR A 37 -17.13 6.48 -1.80
N LEU A 38 -16.56 5.74 -0.84
CA LEU A 38 -15.17 5.91 -0.42
C LEU A 38 -14.18 5.63 -1.55
N LYS A 39 -14.48 4.68 -2.46
CA LYS A 39 -13.65 4.42 -3.64
C LYS A 39 -13.56 5.63 -4.57
N LEU A 40 -14.66 6.37 -4.75
CA LEU A 40 -14.67 7.62 -5.52
C LEU A 40 -13.93 8.73 -4.78
N ALA A 41 -14.17 8.86 -3.48
CA ALA A 41 -13.47 9.84 -2.64
C ALA A 41 -11.95 9.61 -2.60
N ASP A 42 -11.49 8.35 -2.55
CA ASP A 42 -10.07 8.01 -2.57
C ASP A 42 -9.39 8.38 -3.88
N LYS A 43 -10.10 8.28 -5.02
CA LYS A 43 -9.59 8.78 -6.31
C LYS A 43 -9.41 10.30 -6.27
N LEU A 44 -10.41 11.04 -5.79
CA LEU A 44 -10.33 12.51 -5.67
C LEU A 44 -9.22 12.93 -4.70
N ARG A 45 -9.08 12.22 -3.57
CA ARG A 45 -7.99 12.43 -2.61
C ARG A 45 -6.63 12.27 -3.27
N LYS A 46 -6.42 11.19 -4.02
CA LYS A 46 -5.14 10.92 -4.71
C LYS A 46 -4.79 12.00 -5.74
N GLU A 47 -5.75 12.44 -6.54
CA GLU A 47 -5.51 13.54 -7.50
C GLU A 47 -5.23 14.87 -6.78
N GLY A 48 -5.97 15.16 -5.70
CA GLY A 48 -5.71 16.34 -4.86
C GLY A 48 -4.31 16.33 -4.23
N GLU A 49 -3.87 15.19 -3.69
CA GLU A 49 -2.52 15.03 -3.14
C GLU A 49 -1.43 15.20 -4.21
N LYS A 50 -1.66 14.69 -5.41
CA LYS A 50 -0.71 14.82 -6.55
C LYS A 50 -0.54 16.28 -6.94
N GLU A 51 -1.63 17.02 -7.07
CA GLU A 51 -1.60 18.46 -7.37
C GLU A 51 -0.97 19.26 -6.22
N ALA A 52 -1.28 18.94 -4.96
CA ALA A 52 -0.68 19.60 -3.80
C ALA A 52 0.85 19.43 -3.77
N LYS A 53 1.34 18.21 -4.05
CA LYS A 53 2.79 17.94 -4.15
C LYS A 53 3.43 18.73 -5.28
N LYS A 54 2.83 18.72 -6.47
CA LYS A 54 3.33 19.52 -7.60
C LYS A 54 3.47 21.00 -7.24
N ARG A 55 2.48 21.59 -6.58
CA ARG A 55 2.53 23.00 -6.14
C ARG A 55 3.58 23.27 -5.07
N LEU A 56 3.79 22.33 -4.14
CA LEU A 56 4.88 22.41 -3.18
C LEU A 56 6.24 22.37 -3.90
N ASP A 57 6.40 21.52 -4.91
CA ASP A 57 7.62 21.42 -5.73
C ASP A 57 7.87 22.71 -6.54
N GLU A 58 6.80 23.39 -6.96
CA GLU A 58 6.84 24.71 -7.60
C GLU A 58 7.07 25.87 -6.60
N GLY A 59 7.16 25.58 -5.29
CA GLY A 59 7.48 26.56 -4.24
C GLY A 59 6.26 27.28 -3.64
N GLN A 60 5.03 26.86 -3.97
CA GLN A 60 3.83 27.42 -3.35
C GLN A 60 3.69 26.97 -1.89
N GLN A 61 3.09 27.83 -1.05
CA GLN A 61 2.89 27.55 0.37
C GLN A 61 1.42 27.24 0.67
N PHE A 62 1.18 26.28 1.55
CA PHE A 62 -0.14 25.97 2.09
C PHE A 62 -0.18 26.26 3.59
N ALA A 63 -1.32 26.75 4.10
CA ALA A 63 -1.46 27.10 5.52
C ALA A 63 -1.48 25.89 6.47
N ARG A 64 -1.82 24.69 5.97
CA ARG A 64 -2.00 23.47 6.78
C ARG A 64 -1.28 22.24 6.21
N LEU A 65 -0.44 22.42 5.21
CA LEU A 65 0.18 21.32 4.48
C LEU A 65 1.61 21.70 4.09
N SER A 66 2.54 20.79 4.33
CA SER A 66 3.94 20.94 3.95
C SER A 66 4.57 19.56 3.79
N TYR A 67 5.74 19.49 3.16
CA TYR A 67 6.53 18.26 3.21
C TYR A 67 6.95 17.95 4.65
N GLY A 68 6.79 16.68 5.04
CA GLY A 68 7.42 16.14 6.24
C GLY A 68 8.89 15.83 5.99
N LYS A 69 9.62 15.46 7.05
CA LYS A 69 10.98 14.92 6.90
C LYS A 69 10.88 13.59 6.12
N PRO A 70 11.72 13.36 5.10
CA PRO A 70 11.73 12.08 4.39
C PRO A 70 12.09 10.97 5.38
N ALA A 71 11.29 9.90 5.37
CA ALA A 71 11.61 8.71 6.14
C ALA A 71 12.92 8.11 5.58
N GLN A 72 13.91 7.93 6.45
CA GLN A 72 15.15 7.26 6.08
C GLN A 72 14.99 5.77 6.29
N GLN A 73 14.94 5.01 5.21
CA GLN A 73 15.05 3.56 5.27
C GLN A 73 16.53 3.17 5.26
N LYS A 74 16.96 2.40 6.26
CA LYS A 74 18.27 1.77 6.24
C LYS A 74 18.17 0.52 5.36
N THR A 75 18.87 0.53 4.24
CA THR A 75 18.97 -0.62 3.35
C THR A 75 20.37 -1.21 3.44
N LEU A 76 20.47 -2.51 3.69
CA LEU A 76 21.74 -3.22 3.69
C LEU A 76 22.13 -3.54 2.24
N THR A 77 23.23 -2.96 1.76
CA THR A 77 23.81 -3.25 0.45
C THR A 77 25.18 -3.88 0.64
N MET A 78 25.37 -5.09 0.12
CA MET A 78 26.61 -5.86 0.27
C MET A 78 27.13 -6.32 -1.09
N THR A 79 28.43 -6.19 -1.29
CA THR A 79 29.17 -6.83 -2.39
C THR A 79 29.18 -8.35 -2.24
N ASN A 80 29.48 -9.09 -3.30
CA ASN A 80 29.58 -10.56 -3.23
C ASN A 80 30.62 -11.02 -2.21
N LYS A 81 31.74 -10.30 -2.09
CA LYS A 81 32.75 -10.59 -1.06
C LYS A 81 32.18 -10.44 0.35
N GLN A 82 31.49 -9.33 0.63
CA GLN A 82 30.88 -9.11 1.94
C GLN A 82 29.80 -10.15 2.27
N LYS A 83 29.01 -10.58 1.27
CA LYS A 83 28.04 -11.68 1.45
C LYS A 83 28.73 -12.99 1.80
N PHE A 84 29.81 -13.32 1.10
CA PHE A 84 30.62 -14.51 1.37
C PHE A 84 31.23 -14.48 2.78
N ASP A 85 31.81 -13.35 3.17
CA ASP A 85 32.40 -13.16 4.49
C ASP A 85 31.34 -13.30 5.59
N LEU A 86 30.15 -12.72 5.38
CA LEU A 86 29.01 -12.82 6.31
C LEU A 86 28.54 -14.27 6.50
N VAL A 87 28.38 -15.02 5.41
CA VAL A 87 27.99 -16.43 5.45
C VAL A 87 29.07 -17.27 6.13
N THR A 88 30.34 -16.97 5.88
CA THR A 88 31.47 -17.69 6.49
C THR A 88 31.51 -17.48 8.01
N ALA A 89 31.22 -16.26 8.48
CA ALA A 89 31.28 -15.92 9.90
C ALA A 89 30.02 -16.30 10.68
N HIS A 90 28.83 -16.21 10.07
CA HIS A 90 27.54 -16.27 10.76
C HIS A 90 26.54 -17.28 10.16
N GLY A 91 26.95 -18.04 9.15
CA GLY A 91 26.11 -19.06 8.51
C GLY A 91 25.13 -18.52 7.47
N TRP A 92 24.40 -19.43 6.84
CA TRP A 92 23.46 -19.11 5.76
C TRP A 92 22.16 -18.44 6.25
N ASP A 93 21.85 -18.52 7.54
CA ASP A 93 20.69 -17.84 8.14
C ASP A 93 20.76 -16.31 8.02
N CYS A 94 21.95 -15.76 7.78
CA CYS A 94 22.16 -14.33 7.54
C CYS A 94 21.78 -13.88 6.13
N VAL A 95 21.37 -14.80 5.25
CA VAL A 95 21.05 -14.52 3.85
C VAL A 95 19.71 -15.14 3.48
N GLU A 96 18.74 -14.31 3.12
CA GLU A 96 17.51 -14.79 2.52
C GLU A 96 17.72 -15.09 1.02
N PRO A 97 17.14 -16.18 0.50
CA PRO A 97 17.11 -16.43 -0.94
C PRO A 97 16.49 -15.24 -1.67
N ILE A 98 17.09 -14.88 -2.81
CA ILE A 98 16.49 -13.90 -3.70
C ILE A 98 15.12 -14.45 -4.15
N GLY A 99 14.08 -13.62 -4.11
CA GLY A 99 12.74 -14.06 -4.48
C GLY A 99 12.68 -14.61 -5.91
N LEU A 100 11.85 -15.64 -6.12
CA LEU A 100 11.68 -16.34 -7.41
C LEU A 100 11.54 -15.39 -8.62
N PRO A 101 10.76 -14.28 -8.57
CA PRO A 101 10.66 -13.37 -9.72
C PRO A 101 11.98 -12.70 -10.10
N ALA A 102 12.82 -12.40 -9.10
CA ALA A 102 14.14 -11.81 -9.34
C ALA A 102 15.14 -12.86 -9.86
N LEU A 103 15.03 -14.11 -9.40
CA LEU A 103 15.79 -15.23 -9.98
C LEU A 103 15.42 -15.44 -11.45
N ILE A 104 14.13 -15.47 -11.80
CA ILE A 104 13.65 -15.60 -13.19
C ILE A 104 14.18 -14.44 -14.05
N LYS A 105 14.17 -13.21 -13.52
CA LYS A 105 14.73 -12.05 -14.26
C LYS A 105 16.23 -12.17 -14.55
N MET A 106 16.99 -12.81 -13.67
CA MET A 106 18.45 -12.95 -13.82
C MET A 106 18.84 -14.17 -14.65
N PHE A 107 18.11 -15.28 -14.51
CA PHE A 107 18.49 -16.60 -15.03
C PHE A 107 17.52 -17.17 -16.07
N GLY A 108 16.40 -16.49 -16.33
CA GLY A 108 15.34 -16.96 -17.23
C GLY A 108 14.34 -17.89 -16.53
N GLU A 109 13.34 -18.36 -17.28
CA GLU A 109 12.24 -19.19 -16.77
C GLU A 109 12.69 -20.61 -16.38
N SER A 110 13.84 -21.09 -16.87
CA SER A 110 14.35 -22.44 -16.54
C SER A 110 14.65 -22.61 -15.05
N ILE A 111 14.98 -21.52 -14.34
CA ILE A 111 15.24 -21.57 -12.89
C ILE A 111 13.99 -21.94 -12.08
N GLU A 112 12.80 -21.69 -12.63
CA GLU A 112 11.54 -22.08 -11.98
C GLU A 112 11.37 -23.60 -11.99
N GLN A 113 11.77 -24.26 -13.09
CA GLN A 113 11.78 -25.72 -13.20
C GLN A 113 12.83 -26.34 -12.27
N GLU A 114 14.02 -25.75 -12.19
CA GLU A 114 15.08 -26.21 -11.28
C GLU A 114 14.66 -26.14 -9.80
N LEU A 115 13.86 -25.13 -9.44
CA LEU A 115 13.42 -24.89 -8.08
C LEU A 115 12.03 -25.46 -7.76
N GLU A 116 11.38 -26.14 -8.72
CA GLU A 116 9.98 -26.56 -8.64
C GLU A 116 9.66 -27.33 -7.35
N GLN A 117 10.54 -28.25 -6.95
CA GLN A 117 10.39 -29.05 -5.71
C GLN A 117 10.46 -28.22 -4.41
N SER A 118 11.00 -27.00 -4.49
CA SER A 118 11.11 -26.07 -3.36
C SER A 118 10.06 -24.95 -3.39
N ILE A 119 9.24 -24.87 -4.46
CA ILE A 119 8.18 -23.87 -4.57
C ILE A 119 6.96 -24.31 -3.76
N VAL A 120 6.64 -23.54 -2.73
CA VAL A 120 5.43 -23.74 -1.93
C VAL A 120 4.38 -22.71 -2.34
N TYR A 121 3.28 -23.17 -2.93
CA TYR A 121 2.13 -22.32 -3.24
C TYR A 121 1.38 -21.99 -1.95
N LYS A 122 1.41 -20.72 -1.56
CA LYS A 122 0.58 -20.19 -0.49
C LYS A 122 -0.54 -19.37 -1.11
N GLU A 123 -1.77 -19.74 -0.81
CA GLU A 123 -2.93 -18.93 -1.18
C GLU A 123 -2.84 -17.58 -0.47
N LYS A 124 -2.91 -16.49 -1.24
CA LYS A 124 -3.13 -15.17 -0.68
C LYS A 124 -4.60 -15.04 -0.31
N LYS A 125 -4.90 -14.29 0.76
CA LYS A 125 -6.29 -13.93 1.08
C LYS A 125 -6.94 -13.31 -0.17
N ALA A 126 -8.12 -13.81 -0.53
CA ALA A 126 -8.84 -13.33 -1.71
C ALA A 126 -9.11 -11.83 -1.58
N PRO A 127 -8.82 -11.02 -2.61
CA PRO A 127 -9.18 -9.61 -2.61
C PRO A 127 -10.72 -9.47 -2.71
N LEU A 128 -11.25 -8.35 -2.22
CA LEU A 128 -12.64 -7.98 -2.50
C LEU A 128 -12.81 -7.77 -4.01
N LYS A 129 -13.78 -8.46 -4.59
CA LYS A 129 -14.18 -8.31 -5.98
C LYS A 129 -15.47 -7.49 -6.04
N TRP A 130 -15.51 -6.52 -6.96
CA TRP A 130 -16.70 -5.74 -7.25
C TRP A 130 -17.35 -6.29 -8.51
N ASP A 131 -18.66 -6.52 -8.48
CA ASP A 131 -19.41 -6.75 -9.70
C ASP A 131 -19.46 -5.42 -10.48
N VAL A 132 -19.14 -5.48 -11.78
CA VAL A 132 -19.10 -4.32 -12.69
C VAL A 132 -20.42 -4.21 -13.41
#